data_AF-A0A1S1DGV5-F1
#
_entry.id   AF-A0A1S1DGV5-F1
#
_cell.length_a   1.000
_cell.length_b   1.000
_cell.length_c   1.000
_cell.angle_alpha   90.00
_cell.angle_beta   90.00
_cell.angle_gamma   90.00
#
_symmetry.space_group_name_H-M   'P 1'
#
loop_
_entity.id
_entity.type
_entity.pdbx_description
1 polymer ?
#
loop_
_entity_poly.entity_id
_entity_poly.type
_entity_poly.pdbx_seq_one_letter_code
_entity_poly.pdbx_strand_id
1 'polypeptide(L)'
;MEHRIFGIESEFGLSYVPHGLGRLSIEESAATLFKPVLDQWRSTNVFLPNGGRLYLDVGSHPEYASAECGNIDELLAQERAGELLFADLARTARKRLLAGAEGRPLDGELYLFKNNVDSAGNSYGSHENYLISRKLQFNDLIKQLVPFLVTRQILVGAGKTHPNGGPVPGSTDPASCTGVPSYSFSQRADHIWEAASTSTSRARPLINTRDEPHADASKFRRMHVINGDSNMAEPTVLLKIASTDLVLRMLEDRFPVTSLDIVSVPAALRAISHDLTGTATFETTDGKHYTALSVQRHYLDAARQYVQQYGAHHHHVEYALDLWQRTLDAIESGDYSGIDTEIDWAIKKKLLDAYIARARAAGQPADYASARIRQLDLAYHDIDPERSVFHALVRRGAVKRILPEGAAEAAKTQPPNTRALQRSRFINAAVAAGEQFTVDWGHLKLNAYPQHTLVCKDPFATGSEELEDVLSLLASKARQHQEAAFPPPC
;
A
#
# COMPACT_ATOMS: atom_id res chain seq x y z
N MET A 1 -15.67 -6.76 -15.93
CA MET A 1 -16.01 -5.33 -15.69
C MET A 1 -15.13 -4.47 -16.59
N GLU A 2 -15.63 -3.44 -17.30
CA GLU A 2 -14.78 -2.64 -18.21
C GLU A 2 -13.79 -1.73 -17.45
N HIS A 3 -14.30 -0.89 -16.53
CA HIS A 3 -13.51 0.01 -15.69
C HIS A 3 -13.60 -0.41 -14.23
N ARG A 4 -12.46 -0.38 -13.52
CA ARG A 4 -12.38 -0.74 -12.10
C ARG A 4 -11.84 0.44 -11.28
N ILE A 5 -12.40 0.62 -10.08
CA ILE A 5 -11.85 1.53 -9.08
C ILE A 5 -10.89 0.78 -8.18
N PHE A 6 -9.74 1.40 -7.95
CA PHE A 6 -8.67 0.89 -7.08
C PHE A 6 -8.44 1.83 -5.90
N GLY A 7 -7.91 1.28 -4.81
CA GLY A 7 -7.35 2.05 -3.72
C GLY A 7 -6.30 1.27 -2.94
N ILE A 8 -5.36 1.98 -2.32
CA ILE A 8 -4.34 1.40 -1.44
C ILE A 8 -4.42 2.10 -0.08
N GLU A 9 -4.38 1.32 1.00
CA GLU A 9 -4.20 1.77 2.38
C GLU A 9 -2.78 1.40 2.79
N SER A 10 -1.97 2.37 3.21
CA SER A 10 -0.58 2.15 3.66
C SER A 10 -0.40 2.66 5.07
N GLU A 11 -0.14 1.74 6.00
CA GLU A 11 0.32 2.04 7.34
C GLU A 11 1.85 2.20 7.35
N PHE A 12 2.35 3.16 8.13
CA PHE A 12 3.77 3.46 8.23
C PHE A 12 4.28 3.16 9.63
N GLY A 13 5.42 2.45 9.73
CA GLY A 13 6.15 2.34 10.97
C GLY A 13 6.72 3.70 11.38
N LEU A 14 6.55 4.12 12.63
CA LEU A 14 7.00 5.42 13.13
C LEU A 14 8.03 5.26 14.26
N SER A 15 9.13 5.99 14.16
CA SER A 15 10.13 6.03 15.24
C SER A 15 10.79 7.40 15.35
N TYR A 16 10.98 7.88 16.58
CA TYR A 16 11.83 9.02 16.86
C TYR A 16 13.19 8.57 17.41
N VAL A 17 14.27 9.04 16.80
CA VAL A 17 15.64 8.74 17.22
C VAL A 17 16.34 10.05 17.62
N PRO A 18 16.64 10.25 18.92
CA PRO A 18 17.33 11.46 19.36
C PRO A 18 18.81 11.46 18.98
N HIS A 19 19.36 12.65 18.69
CA HIS A 19 20.81 12.89 18.54
C HIS A 19 21.52 13.05 19.90
N GLY A 20 20.75 13.15 20.99
CA GLY A 20 21.25 13.24 22.36
C GLY A 20 20.24 12.71 23.38
N LEU A 21 19.94 13.51 24.40
CA LEU A 21 18.92 13.18 25.39
C LEU A 21 17.53 13.61 24.92
N GLY A 22 16.50 12.93 25.43
CA GLY A 22 15.10 13.23 25.13
C GLY A 22 14.55 12.27 24.11
N ARG A 23 14.07 11.11 24.57
CA ARG A 23 13.31 10.15 23.76
C ARG A 23 11.84 10.56 23.76
N LEU A 24 11.15 10.21 22.68
CA LEU A 24 9.69 10.26 22.59
C LEU A 24 9.17 8.83 22.58
N SER A 25 8.02 8.60 23.22
CA SER A 25 7.23 7.38 23.00
C SER A 25 6.69 7.34 21.57
N ILE A 26 6.11 6.21 21.17
CA ILE A 26 5.45 6.10 19.85
C ILE A 26 4.26 7.05 19.79
N GLU A 27 3.47 7.14 20.87
CA GLU A 27 2.32 8.03 20.99
C GLU A 27 2.72 9.50 20.95
N GLU A 28 3.78 9.89 21.66
CA GLU A 28 4.33 11.25 21.61
C GLU A 28 4.83 11.58 20.19
N SER A 29 5.57 10.64 19.57
CA SER A 29 6.05 10.81 18.19
C SER A 29 4.90 10.99 17.20
N ALA A 30 3.83 10.20 17.34
CA ALA A 30 2.63 10.29 16.51
C ALA A 30 1.89 11.62 16.73
N ALA A 31 1.72 12.03 17.99
CA ALA A 31 1.10 13.30 18.34
C ALA A 31 1.88 14.49 17.76
N THR A 32 3.21 14.50 17.88
CA THR A 32 4.06 15.54 17.30
C THR A 32 3.95 15.54 15.76
N LEU A 33 4.01 14.37 15.11
CA LEU A 33 3.87 14.24 13.66
C LEU A 33 2.54 14.80 13.15
N PHE A 34 1.43 14.52 13.85
CA PHE A 34 0.08 14.93 13.47
C PHE A 34 -0.31 16.33 13.97
N LYS A 35 0.51 16.99 14.80
CA LYS A 35 0.20 18.33 15.31
C LYS A 35 -0.14 19.35 14.20
N PRO A 36 0.57 19.42 13.05
CA PRO A 36 0.17 20.31 11.95
C PRO A 36 -1.21 19.96 11.36
N VAL A 37 -1.55 18.68 11.27
CA VAL A 37 -2.85 18.21 10.77
C VAL A 37 -3.96 18.61 11.75
N LEU A 38 -3.73 18.40 13.05
CA LEU A 38 -4.66 18.81 14.11
C LEU A 38 -4.85 20.34 14.13
N ASP A 39 -3.78 21.11 13.95
CA ASP A 39 -3.84 22.58 13.92
C ASP A 39 -4.65 23.09 12.72
N GLN A 40 -4.52 22.45 11.56
CA GLN A 40 -5.22 22.85 10.34
C GLN A 40 -6.68 22.38 10.30
N TRP A 41 -6.93 21.11 10.65
CA TRP A 41 -8.21 20.43 10.40
C TRP A 41 -8.99 20.10 11.68
N ARG A 42 -8.42 20.32 12.86
CA ARG A 42 -9.00 19.99 14.18
C ARG A 42 -9.34 18.51 14.37
N SER A 43 -8.71 17.64 13.58
CA SER A 43 -8.85 16.19 13.63
C SER A 43 -7.53 15.53 13.24
N THR A 44 -7.24 14.36 13.80
CA THR A 44 -6.14 13.49 13.37
C THR A 44 -6.60 12.48 12.32
N ASN A 45 -7.85 12.55 11.86
CA ASN A 45 -8.42 11.73 10.80
C ASN A 45 -9.13 12.66 9.81
N VAL A 46 -8.50 12.84 8.64
CA VAL A 46 -8.89 13.87 7.69
C VAL A 46 -8.96 13.32 6.27
N PHE A 47 -9.95 13.79 5.51
CA PHE A 47 -9.93 13.72 4.06
C PHE A 47 -9.23 14.98 3.53
N LEU A 48 -8.25 14.78 2.66
CA LEU A 48 -7.41 15.83 2.12
C LEU A 48 -7.99 16.38 0.80
N PRO A 49 -7.57 17.58 0.37
CA PRO A 49 -7.93 18.13 -0.93
C PRO A 49 -7.60 17.25 -2.14
N ASN A 50 -6.63 16.34 -2.04
CA ASN A 50 -6.35 15.37 -3.12
C ASN A 50 -7.29 14.17 -3.13
N GLY A 51 -8.31 14.15 -2.27
CA GLY A 51 -9.29 13.07 -2.16
C GLY A 51 -8.87 11.89 -1.28
N GLY A 52 -7.59 11.77 -0.95
CA GLY A 52 -7.08 10.73 -0.05
C GLY A 52 -7.44 11.01 1.41
N ARG A 53 -7.28 9.98 2.26
CA ARG A 53 -7.52 10.06 3.69
C ARG A 53 -6.21 9.86 4.44
N LEU A 54 -5.89 10.77 5.35
CA LEU A 54 -4.70 10.73 6.18
C LEU A 54 -5.13 10.67 7.64
N TYR A 55 -4.69 9.64 8.37
CA TYR A 55 -5.14 9.42 9.74
C TYR A 55 -4.16 8.63 10.62
N LEU A 56 -4.40 8.62 11.93
CA LEU A 56 -3.77 7.68 12.87
C LEU A 56 -4.69 6.47 13.04
N ASP A 57 -4.19 5.28 12.69
CA ASP A 57 -4.91 4.02 12.89
C ASP A 57 -4.59 3.39 14.26
N VAL A 58 -5.18 2.22 14.52
CA VAL A 58 -4.97 1.45 15.75
C VAL A 58 -3.48 1.18 15.98
N GLY A 59 -3.01 1.43 17.20
CA GLY A 59 -1.59 1.31 17.54
C GLY A 59 -0.75 2.54 17.20
N SER A 60 -1.38 3.66 16.85
CA SER A 60 -0.72 4.94 16.56
C SER A 60 0.13 4.94 15.29
N HIS A 61 -0.13 4.01 14.36
CA HIS A 61 0.50 4.03 13.04
C HIS A 61 -0.11 5.16 12.19
N PRO A 62 0.71 6.06 11.62
CA PRO A 62 0.28 6.93 10.55
C PRO A 62 -0.19 6.09 9.36
N GLU A 63 -1.36 6.39 8.83
CA GLU A 63 -1.92 5.72 7.67
C GLU A 63 -2.35 6.73 6.60
N TYR A 64 -2.05 6.39 5.35
CA TYR A 64 -2.60 7.06 4.19
C TYR A 64 -3.39 6.07 3.35
N ALA A 65 -4.68 6.37 3.13
CA ALA A 65 -5.51 5.70 2.16
C ALA A 65 -5.64 6.58 0.91
N SER A 66 -5.26 6.05 -0.25
CA SER A 66 -5.34 6.75 -1.52
C SER A 66 -6.76 7.21 -1.81
N ALA A 67 -6.90 8.28 -2.59
CA ALA A 67 -8.16 8.54 -3.28
C ALA A 67 -8.56 7.34 -4.17
N GLU A 68 -9.83 7.24 -4.51
CA GLU A 68 -10.30 6.27 -5.49
C GLU A 68 -9.70 6.57 -6.86
N CYS A 69 -8.98 5.61 -7.44
CA CYS A 69 -8.28 5.77 -8.71
C CYS A 69 -8.98 4.96 -9.80
N GLY A 70 -9.13 5.55 -11.00
CA GLY A 70 -9.73 4.88 -12.16
C GLY A 70 -8.70 4.19 -13.05
N ASN A 71 -7.41 4.50 -12.87
CA ASN A 71 -6.30 3.85 -13.56
C ASN A 71 -5.08 3.69 -12.64
N ILE A 72 -4.09 2.91 -13.11
CA ILE A 72 -2.90 2.57 -12.34
C ILE A 72 -1.97 3.76 -12.14
N ASP A 73 -1.82 4.67 -13.12
CA ASP A 73 -0.93 5.83 -12.97
C ASP A 73 -1.42 6.76 -11.86
N GLU A 74 -2.73 7.01 -11.80
CA GLU A 74 -3.36 7.75 -10.71
C GLU A 74 -3.11 7.07 -9.36
N LEU A 75 -3.20 5.75 -9.29
CA LEU A 75 -2.99 4.98 -8.06
C LEU A 75 -1.54 5.05 -7.59
N LEU A 76 -0.58 4.84 -8.49
CA LEU A 76 0.85 4.97 -8.20
C LEU A 76 1.18 6.40 -7.72
N ALA A 77 0.61 7.41 -8.38
CA ALA A 77 0.84 8.81 -8.03
C ALA A 77 0.24 9.15 -6.65
N GLN A 78 -0.96 8.66 -6.34
CA GLN A 78 -1.61 8.85 -5.03
C GLN A 78 -0.84 8.15 -3.90
N GLU A 79 -0.45 6.89 -4.09
CA GLU A 79 0.33 6.15 -3.10
C GLU A 79 1.64 6.89 -2.79
N ARG A 80 2.35 7.34 -3.82
CA ARG A 80 3.58 8.10 -3.68
C ARG A 80 3.35 9.50 -3.08
N ALA A 81 2.23 10.14 -3.37
CA ALA A 81 1.84 11.41 -2.76
C ALA A 81 1.64 11.25 -1.24
N GLY A 82 1.06 10.14 -0.78
CA GLY A 82 0.94 9.81 0.64
C GLY A 82 2.28 9.78 1.36
N GLU A 83 3.29 9.17 0.75
CA GLU A 83 4.66 9.14 1.28
C GLU A 83 5.26 10.55 1.38
N LEU A 84 5.08 11.38 0.33
CA LEU A 84 5.57 12.76 0.33
C LEU A 84 4.86 13.63 1.37
N LEU A 85 3.55 13.45 1.56
CA LEU A 85 2.78 14.15 2.59
C LEU A 85 3.30 13.81 4.00
N PHE A 86 3.58 12.54 4.28
CA PHE A 86 4.16 12.15 5.56
C PHE A 86 5.60 12.62 5.73
N ALA A 87 6.41 12.63 4.68
CA ALA A 87 7.75 13.22 4.71
C ALA A 87 7.70 14.73 5.02
N ASP A 88 6.73 15.47 4.46
CA ASP A 88 6.49 16.89 4.76
C ASP A 88 6.10 17.11 6.23
N LEU A 89 5.21 16.24 6.75
CA LEU A 89 4.80 16.27 8.15
C LEU A 89 5.98 15.98 9.08
N ALA A 90 6.81 14.99 8.77
CA ALA A 90 8.00 14.64 9.57
C ALA A 90 9.00 15.80 9.61
N ARG A 91 9.27 16.45 8.46
CA ARG A 91 10.14 17.64 8.39
C ARG A 91 9.58 18.80 9.19
N THR A 92 8.27 19.01 9.15
CA THR A 92 7.59 20.06 9.92
C THR A 92 7.66 19.77 11.42
N ALA A 93 7.37 18.54 11.82
CA ALA A 93 7.44 18.08 13.21
C ALA A 93 8.85 18.23 13.78
N ARG A 94 9.88 17.82 13.03
CA ARG A 94 11.29 18.01 13.42
C ARG A 94 11.63 19.47 13.70
N LYS A 95 11.23 20.40 12.82
CA LYS A 95 11.45 21.84 13.03
C LYS A 95 10.79 22.34 14.31
N ARG A 96 9.58 21.86 14.63
CA ARG A 96 8.84 22.23 15.85
C ARG A 96 9.49 21.68 17.11
N LEU A 97 9.94 20.42 17.08
CA LEU A 97 10.68 19.78 18.18
C LEU A 97 11.96 20.55 18.50
N LEU A 98 12.74 20.90 17.47
CA LEU A 98 13.98 21.66 17.64
C LEU A 98 13.72 23.07 18.19
N ALA A 99 12.60 23.71 17.81
CA ALA A 99 12.19 25.00 18.33
C ALA A 99 11.64 24.96 19.77
N GLY A 100 11.50 23.77 20.38
CA GLY A 100 11.04 23.60 21.75
C GLY A 100 9.54 23.67 21.94
N ALA A 101 8.75 23.31 20.92
CA ALA A 101 7.28 23.29 21.01
C ALA A 101 6.74 22.37 22.12
N GLU A 102 7.53 21.38 22.56
CA GLU A 102 7.22 20.45 23.67
C GLU A 102 7.76 20.95 25.03
N GLY A 103 7.90 22.27 25.19
CA GLY A 103 8.43 22.91 26.40
C GLY A 103 9.95 22.86 26.55
N ARG A 104 10.65 22.05 25.74
CA ARG A 104 12.12 22.06 25.59
C ARG A 104 12.54 21.70 24.16
N PRO A 105 13.66 22.24 23.65
CA PRO A 105 14.25 21.79 22.39
C PRO A 105 14.58 20.30 22.42
N LEU A 106 14.10 19.57 21.42
CA LEU A 106 14.42 18.17 21.20
C LEU A 106 15.10 18.03 19.84
N ASP A 107 16.32 17.51 19.86
CA ASP A 107 17.13 17.28 18.66
C ASP A 107 17.16 15.79 18.32
N GLY A 108 16.62 15.46 17.14
CA GLY A 108 16.47 14.09 16.67
C GLY A 108 15.77 14.02 15.33
N GLU A 109 15.59 12.78 14.86
CA GLU A 109 14.94 12.47 13.59
C GLU A 109 13.66 11.68 13.81
N LEU A 110 12.63 12.02 13.02
CA LEU A 110 11.48 11.16 12.82
C LEU A 110 11.72 10.30 11.58
N TYR A 111 11.59 8.98 11.76
CA TYR A 111 11.62 7.99 10.70
C TYR A 111 10.22 7.45 10.46
N LEU A 112 9.82 7.43 9.20
CA LEU A 112 8.64 6.71 8.75
C LEU A 112 9.06 5.63 7.76
N PHE A 113 8.62 4.40 8.02
CA PHE A 113 8.97 3.24 7.22
C PHE A 113 7.73 2.70 6.53
N LYS A 114 7.79 2.63 5.20
CA LYS A 114 6.78 1.96 4.37
C LYS A 114 7.13 0.48 4.23
N ASN A 115 6.97 -0.25 5.32
CA ASN A 115 7.18 -1.69 5.43
C ASN A 115 6.01 -2.32 6.18
N ASN A 116 6.15 -3.54 6.69
CA ASN A 116 5.06 -4.26 7.36
C ASN A 116 5.41 -4.86 8.71
N VAL A 117 6.65 -4.73 9.18
CA VAL A 117 7.13 -5.35 10.40
C VAL A 117 8.09 -4.43 11.15
N ASP A 118 7.96 -4.33 12.46
CA ASP A 118 8.94 -3.66 13.31
C ASP A 118 9.97 -4.65 13.90
N SER A 119 10.96 -4.11 14.61
CA SER A 119 11.98 -4.93 15.29
C SER A 119 11.45 -5.73 16.47
N ALA A 120 10.26 -5.41 16.99
CA ALA A 120 9.59 -6.16 18.06
C ALA A 120 8.73 -7.31 17.52
N GLY A 121 8.59 -7.43 16.19
CA GLY A 121 7.80 -8.46 15.53
C GLY A 121 6.31 -8.09 15.38
N ASN A 122 5.93 -6.84 15.68
CA ASN A 122 4.60 -6.35 15.35
C ASN A 122 4.49 -6.19 13.84
N SER A 123 3.27 -6.33 13.30
CA SER A 123 3.00 -6.15 11.88
C SER A 123 1.84 -5.22 11.63
N TYR A 124 1.98 -4.39 10.61
CA TYR A 124 1.04 -3.38 10.12
C TYR A 124 0.79 -3.55 8.62
N GLY A 125 -0.34 -3.03 8.15
CA GLY A 125 -0.96 -3.36 6.87
C GLY A 125 -0.50 -2.52 5.68
N SER A 126 -0.42 -3.17 4.51
CA SER A 126 -0.68 -2.54 3.22
C SER A 126 -1.89 -3.26 2.62
N HIS A 127 -3.00 -2.54 2.47
CA HIS A 127 -4.22 -3.12 1.96
C HIS A 127 -4.52 -2.64 0.56
N GLU A 128 -5.04 -3.54 -0.26
CA GLU A 128 -5.49 -3.26 -1.61
C GLU A 128 -7.01 -3.34 -1.65
N ASN A 129 -7.62 -2.38 -2.33
CA ASN A 129 -9.06 -2.27 -2.50
C ASN A 129 -9.41 -2.32 -3.98
N TYR A 130 -10.25 -3.29 -4.34
CA TYR A 130 -10.75 -3.46 -5.70
C TYR A 130 -12.27 -3.40 -5.72
N LEU A 131 -12.85 -2.49 -6.50
CA LEU A 131 -14.29 -2.50 -6.76
C LEU A 131 -14.62 -3.74 -7.61
N ILE A 132 -15.53 -4.59 -7.16
CA ILE A 132 -15.97 -5.78 -7.92
C ILE A 132 -17.49 -5.77 -8.12
N SER A 133 -17.97 -6.45 -9.15
CA SER A 133 -19.40 -6.57 -9.42
C SER A 133 -20.10 -7.54 -8.44
N ARG A 134 -21.33 -7.21 -8.03
CA ARG A 134 -22.20 -8.15 -7.29
C ARG A 134 -22.77 -9.31 -8.11
N LYS A 135 -22.56 -9.32 -9.43
CA LYS A 135 -23.07 -10.39 -10.30
C LYS A 135 -22.45 -11.75 -10.00
N LEU A 136 -21.29 -11.80 -9.35
CA LEU A 136 -20.60 -13.03 -8.99
C LEU A 136 -21.01 -13.55 -7.61
N GLN A 137 -21.03 -14.87 -7.47
CA GLN A 137 -21.06 -15.51 -6.17
C GLN A 137 -19.73 -15.26 -5.46
N PHE A 138 -19.78 -14.48 -4.38
CA PHE A 138 -18.58 -13.97 -3.70
C PHE A 138 -17.68 -15.09 -3.18
N ASN A 139 -18.28 -16.17 -2.66
CA ASN A 139 -17.53 -17.33 -2.15
C ASN A 139 -16.75 -18.05 -3.26
N ASP A 140 -17.32 -18.17 -4.46
CA ASP A 140 -16.66 -18.82 -5.59
C ASP A 140 -15.50 -17.98 -6.12
N LEU A 141 -15.64 -16.65 -6.09
CA LEU A 141 -14.56 -15.73 -6.41
C LEU A 141 -13.43 -15.84 -5.39
N ILE A 142 -13.72 -15.88 -4.09
CA ILE A 142 -12.70 -16.03 -3.04
C ILE A 142 -11.92 -17.33 -3.23
N LYS A 143 -12.60 -18.47 -3.42
CA LYS A 143 -11.95 -19.78 -3.59
C LYS A 143 -10.95 -19.79 -4.75
N GLN A 144 -11.32 -19.16 -5.87
CA GLN A 144 -10.46 -19.10 -7.05
C GLN A 144 -9.37 -18.03 -6.97
N LEU A 145 -9.54 -17.01 -6.12
CA LEU A 145 -8.55 -15.93 -5.95
C LEU A 145 -7.47 -16.27 -4.92
N VAL A 146 -7.80 -17.06 -3.89
CA VAL A 146 -6.88 -17.44 -2.81
C VAL A 146 -5.57 -18.07 -3.33
N PRO A 147 -5.58 -19.06 -4.25
CA PRO A 147 -4.35 -19.67 -4.75
C PRO A 147 -3.41 -18.66 -5.42
N PHE A 148 -3.97 -17.75 -6.21
CA PHE A 148 -3.22 -16.65 -6.80
C PHE A 148 -2.60 -15.77 -5.71
N LEU A 149 -3.39 -15.27 -4.76
CA LEU A 149 -2.90 -14.36 -3.73
C LEU A 149 -1.86 -14.99 -2.78
N VAL A 150 -1.96 -16.30 -2.49
CA VAL A 150 -0.97 -17.04 -1.69
C VAL A 150 0.38 -17.12 -2.40
N THR A 151 0.37 -17.31 -3.72
CA THR A 151 1.58 -17.52 -4.52
C THR A 151 2.13 -16.22 -5.10
N ARG A 152 1.33 -15.15 -5.19
CA ARG A 152 1.70 -13.82 -5.73
C ARG A 152 2.86 -13.17 -4.98
N GLN A 153 3.13 -13.54 -3.73
CA GLN A 153 4.24 -12.99 -2.94
C GLN A 153 5.62 -13.16 -3.60
N ILE A 154 5.82 -14.20 -4.42
CA ILE A 154 7.08 -14.37 -5.16
C ILE A 154 7.25 -13.28 -6.23
N LEU A 155 6.15 -12.72 -6.71
CA LEU A 155 6.14 -11.66 -7.72
C LEU A 155 6.33 -10.27 -7.11
N VAL A 156 5.71 -10.02 -5.96
CA VAL A 156 5.51 -8.64 -5.44
C VAL A 156 5.90 -8.45 -3.97
N GLY A 157 6.56 -9.43 -3.37
CA GLY A 157 7.09 -9.28 -2.01
C GLY A 157 8.13 -8.16 -1.90
N ALA A 158 8.21 -7.53 -0.72
CA ALA A 158 9.19 -6.47 -0.46
C ALA A 158 10.49 -7.00 0.18
N GLY A 159 10.48 -8.28 0.55
CA GLY A 159 11.58 -9.03 1.11
C GLY A 159 11.94 -8.67 2.56
N LYS A 160 12.52 -9.63 3.27
CA LYS A 160 12.83 -9.50 4.70
C LYS A 160 14.06 -10.31 5.09
N THR A 161 14.92 -9.75 5.93
CA THR A 161 16.00 -10.49 6.57
C THR A 161 15.54 -11.28 7.80
N HIS A 162 16.08 -12.48 7.98
CA HIS A 162 15.80 -13.36 9.12
C HIS A 162 17.11 -13.69 9.84
N PRO A 163 17.52 -12.90 10.84
CA PRO A 163 18.81 -13.04 11.52
C PRO A 163 19.00 -14.38 12.23
N ASN A 164 17.91 -14.94 12.76
CA ASN A 164 17.92 -16.25 13.44
C ASN A 164 17.43 -17.37 12.51
N GLY A 165 17.24 -17.06 11.23
CA GLY A 165 16.66 -17.95 10.24
C GLY A 165 15.14 -17.96 10.17
N GLY A 166 14.62 -18.52 9.08
CA GLY A 166 13.20 -18.70 8.84
C GLY A 166 12.55 -19.73 9.77
N PRO A 167 11.22 -19.94 9.67
CA PRO A 167 10.48 -20.88 10.49
C PRO A 167 10.94 -22.31 10.23
N VAL A 168 10.91 -23.15 11.28
CA VAL A 168 11.19 -24.58 11.14
C VAL A 168 10.01 -25.24 10.40
N PRO A 169 10.25 -25.97 9.28
CA PRO A 169 9.19 -26.66 8.56
C PRO A 169 8.35 -27.57 9.47
N GLY A 170 7.02 -27.46 9.37
CA GLY A 170 6.08 -28.25 10.19
C GLY A 170 5.89 -27.76 11.63
N SER A 171 6.64 -26.75 12.09
CA SER A 171 6.42 -26.15 13.41
C SER A 171 5.22 -25.20 13.41
N THR A 172 4.40 -25.28 14.47
CA THR A 172 3.32 -24.31 14.75
C THR A 172 3.72 -23.24 15.75
N ASP A 173 4.92 -23.34 16.33
CA ASP A 173 5.46 -22.34 17.26
C ASP A 173 5.99 -21.13 16.46
N PRO A 174 5.39 -19.93 16.61
CA PRO A 174 5.84 -18.73 15.91
C PRO A 174 7.25 -18.26 16.33
N ALA A 175 7.79 -18.73 17.45
CA ALA A 175 9.16 -18.43 17.88
C ALA A 175 10.20 -19.41 17.32
N SER A 176 9.76 -20.51 16.70
CA SER A 176 10.65 -21.54 16.15
C SER A 176 11.38 -21.04 14.91
N CYS A 177 12.71 -21.10 14.92
CA CYS A 177 13.55 -20.69 13.81
C CYS A 177 14.65 -21.72 13.51
N THR A 178 15.09 -21.78 12.25
CA THR A 178 16.10 -22.74 11.77
C THR A 178 17.51 -22.49 12.33
N GLY A 179 17.77 -21.33 12.94
CA GLY A 179 19.09 -20.93 13.42
C GLY A 179 20.06 -20.50 12.31
N VAL A 180 19.63 -20.52 11.04
CA VAL A 180 20.47 -20.18 9.88
C VAL A 180 20.00 -18.87 9.26
N PRO A 181 20.81 -17.78 9.33
CA PRO A 181 20.42 -16.49 8.82
C PRO A 181 20.00 -16.54 7.34
N SER A 182 18.86 -15.96 7.00
CA SER A 182 18.23 -16.11 5.67
C SER A 182 17.48 -14.85 5.22
N TYR A 183 16.89 -14.92 4.03
CA TYR A 183 16.10 -13.87 3.39
C TYR A 183 14.84 -14.47 2.77
N SER A 184 13.69 -13.81 2.89
CA SER A 184 12.40 -14.27 2.36
C SER A 184 11.82 -13.30 1.32
N PHE A 185 10.85 -13.75 0.52
CA PHE A 185 10.12 -12.92 -0.44
C PHE A 185 9.22 -11.89 0.26
N SER A 186 8.45 -12.29 1.27
CA SER A 186 7.45 -11.43 1.90
C SER A 186 7.75 -11.13 3.37
N GLN A 187 7.41 -9.92 3.79
CA GLN A 187 7.37 -9.50 5.19
C GLN A 187 6.10 -9.98 5.91
N ARG A 188 4.97 -10.05 5.20
CA ARG A 188 3.66 -10.37 5.77
C ARG A 188 3.40 -11.87 5.94
N ALA A 189 4.05 -12.74 5.17
CA ALA A 189 3.76 -14.18 5.15
C ALA A 189 3.79 -14.86 6.54
N ASP A 190 4.68 -14.43 7.43
CA ASP A 190 4.79 -14.98 8.80
C ASP A 190 3.66 -14.51 9.74
N HIS A 191 2.87 -13.51 9.33
CA HIS A 191 1.90 -12.81 10.17
C HIS A 191 0.43 -13.00 9.73
N ILE A 192 0.19 -13.78 8.67
CA ILE A 192 -1.15 -14.13 8.17
C ILE A 192 -1.55 -15.51 8.71
N TRP A 193 -2.74 -15.59 9.32
CA TRP A 193 -3.20 -16.78 10.05
C TRP A 193 -4.48 -17.41 9.49
N GLU A 194 -5.27 -16.66 8.71
CA GLU A 194 -6.53 -17.14 8.13
C GLU A 194 -6.63 -16.79 6.63
N ALA A 195 -7.47 -17.52 5.89
CA ALA A 195 -7.71 -17.22 4.47
C ALA A 195 -8.73 -16.07 4.28
N ALA A 196 -9.80 -16.04 5.06
CA ALA A 196 -10.84 -15.02 4.98
C ALA A 196 -11.46 -14.77 6.36
N SER A 197 -11.66 -13.52 6.74
CA SER A 197 -12.23 -13.12 8.04
C SER A 197 -12.79 -11.70 7.96
N THR A 198 -13.50 -11.25 8.99
CA THR A 198 -14.02 -9.87 9.10
C THR A 198 -13.11 -8.97 9.94
N SER A 199 -12.13 -9.53 10.67
CA SER A 199 -11.19 -8.76 11.50
C SER A 199 -9.81 -8.66 10.85
N THR A 200 -9.34 -7.44 10.61
CA THR A 200 -8.01 -7.17 10.02
C THR A 200 -6.88 -7.27 11.05
N SER A 201 -7.16 -7.10 12.34
CA SER A 201 -6.13 -7.03 13.40
C SER A 201 -5.97 -8.32 14.22
N ARG A 202 -7.08 -9.03 14.52
CA ARG A 202 -7.06 -10.25 15.36
C ARG A 202 -6.89 -11.55 14.58
N ALA A 203 -7.59 -11.68 13.44
CA ALA A 203 -7.57 -12.87 12.61
C ALA A 203 -6.59 -12.76 11.42
N ARG A 204 -6.31 -11.53 10.97
CA ARG A 204 -5.41 -11.21 9.84
C ARG A 204 -5.64 -12.16 8.65
N PRO A 205 -6.85 -12.15 8.06
CA PRO A 205 -7.15 -13.01 6.93
C PRO A 205 -6.35 -12.63 5.69
N LEU A 206 -6.42 -13.40 4.61
CA LEU A 206 -5.89 -12.97 3.31
C LEU A 206 -6.86 -11.99 2.62
N ILE A 207 -8.17 -12.24 2.73
CA ILE A 207 -9.25 -11.35 2.26
C ILE A 207 -10.12 -10.92 3.45
N ASN A 208 -10.36 -9.62 3.59
CA ASN A 208 -11.39 -9.11 4.49
C ASN A 208 -12.76 -9.18 3.79
N THR A 209 -13.73 -9.79 4.47
CA THR A 209 -15.07 -10.09 3.94
C THR A 209 -16.16 -9.12 4.40
N ARG A 210 -15.81 -8.02 5.09
CA ARG A 210 -16.79 -6.96 5.44
C ARG A 210 -17.44 -6.39 4.17
N ASP A 211 -18.77 -6.36 4.17
CA ASP A 211 -19.54 -5.84 3.04
C ASP A 211 -19.73 -4.33 3.13
N GLU A 212 -18.62 -3.58 3.03
CA GLU A 212 -18.59 -2.12 3.04
C GLU A 212 -18.11 -1.62 1.67
N PRO A 213 -19.00 -1.58 0.65
CA PRO A 213 -18.60 -1.28 -0.73
C PRO A 213 -18.15 0.16 -0.91
N HIS A 214 -18.52 1.06 0.01
CA HIS A 214 -18.47 2.50 -0.17
C HIS A 214 -18.99 2.93 -1.55
N ALA A 215 -20.01 2.27 -2.07
CA ALA A 215 -20.61 2.52 -3.37
C ALA A 215 -22.06 2.04 -3.32
N ASP A 216 -22.79 2.10 -4.44
CA ASP A 216 -24.11 1.46 -4.54
C ASP A 216 -24.04 -0.03 -4.19
N ALA A 217 -24.55 -0.37 -3.01
CA ALA A 217 -24.54 -1.72 -2.45
C ALA A 217 -25.45 -2.71 -3.19
N SER A 218 -26.26 -2.27 -4.16
CA SER A 218 -26.97 -3.19 -5.06
C SER A 218 -26.09 -3.65 -6.23
N LYS A 219 -25.06 -2.87 -6.59
CA LYS A 219 -24.23 -3.09 -7.79
C LYS A 219 -22.83 -3.62 -7.47
N PHE A 220 -22.23 -3.17 -6.37
CA PHE A 220 -20.80 -3.34 -6.13
C PHE A 220 -20.47 -3.92 -4.75
N ARG A 221 -19.29 -4.56 -4.67
CA ARG A 221 -18.59 -4.90 -3.42
C ARG A 221 -17.20 -4.29 -3.47
N ARG A 222 -16.59 -4.12 -2.29
CA ARG A 222 -15.17 -3.79 -2.13
C ARG A 222 -14.44 -5.07 -1.76
N MET A 223 -13.57 -5.55 -2.65
CA MET A 223 -12.64 -6.63 -2.35
C MET A 223 -11.45 -6.02 -1.61
N HIS A 224 -11.29 -6.35 -0.33
CA HIS A 224 -10.24 -5.82 0.55
C HIS A 224 -9.20 -6.90 0.82
N VAL A 225 -8.05 -6.80 0.15
CA VAL A 225 -6.94 -7.76 0.23
C VAL A 225 -5.89 -7.22 1.20
N ILE A 226 -5.41 -8.04 2.14
CA ILE A 226 -4.55 -7.57 3.24
C ILE A 226 -3.23 -8.33 3.40
N ASN A 227 -2.93 -9.27 2.51
CA ASN A 227 -1.71 -10.08 2.55
C ASN A 227 -0.55 -9.47 1.76
N GLY A 228 -0.76 -8.39 1.02
CA GLY A 228 0.28 -7.71 0.25
C GLY A 228 1.30 -7.02 1.16
N ASP A 229 2.55 -7.00 0.71
CA ASP A 229 3.59 -6.18 1.34
C ASP A 229 3.45 -4.70 0.89
N SER A 230 3.95 -3.79 1.72
CA SER A 230 4.18 -2.38 1.38
C SER A 230 5.38 -2.29 0.43
N ASN A 231 5.15 -1.80 -0.79
CA ASN A 231 6.14 -1.77 -1.85
C ASN A 231 6.73 -0.37 -2.04
N MET A 232 8.02 -0.28 -2.35
CA MET A 232 8.71 0.99 -2.64
C MET A 232 8.79 1.23 -4.15
N ALA A 233 9.07 0.17 -4.93
CA ALA A 233 9.22 0.25 -6.37
C ALA A 233 7.88 0.37 -7.11
N GLU A 234 7.73 1.43 -7.91
CA GLU A 234 6.54 1.66 -8.76
C GLU A 234 6.23 0.45 -9.68
N PRO A 235 7.21 -0.22 -10.32
CA PRO A 235 6.93 -1.43 -11.10
C PRO A 235 6.39 -2.60 -10.25
N THR A 236 6.82 -2.73 -8.99
CA THR A 236 6.32 -3.78 -8.10
C THR A 236 4.86 -3.54 -7.74
N VAL A 237 4.50 -2.29 -7.40
CA VAL A 237 3.11 -1.91 -7.16
C VAL A 237 2.26 -2.12 -8.42
N LEU A 238 2.76 -1.68 -9.59
CA LEU A 238 2.06 -1.87 -10.86
C LEU A 238 1.77 -3.35 -11.09
N LEU A 239 2.77 -4.23 -10.95
CA LEU A 239 2.57 -5.67 -11.12
C LEU A 239 1.56 -6.21 -10.10
N LYS A 240 1.63 -5.78 -8.83
CA LYS A 240 0.70 -6.18 -7.77
C LYS A 240 -0.75 -5.88 -8.16
N ILE A 241 -1.02 -4.67 -8.61
CA ILE A 241 -2.37 -4.22 -8.96
C ILE A 241 -2.83 -4.81 -10.29
N ALA A 242 -2.01 -4.76 -11.33
CA ALA A 242 -2.37 -5.21 -12.68
C ALA A 242 -2.59 -6.73 -12.76
N SER A 243 -1.72 -7.53 -12.14
CA SER A 243 -1.88 -8.99 -12.12
C SER A 243 -3.17 -9.39 -11.40
N THR A 244 -3.51 -8.69 -10.31
CA THR A 244 -4.76 -8.93 -9.57
C THR A 244 -5.99 -8.48 -10.34
N ASP A 245 -5.95 -7.32 -11.02
CA ASP A 245 -7.05 -6.88 -11.88
C ASP A 245 -7.31 -7.88 -13.01
N LEU A 246 -6.25 -8.37 -13.67
CA LEU A 246 -6.37 -9.42 -14.70
C LEU A 246 -7.05 -10.67 -14.16
N VAL A 247 -6.63 -11.17 -12.99
CA VAL A 247 -7.26 -12.34 -12.37
C VAL A 247 -8.72 -12.05 -12.00
N LEU A 248 -9.02 -10.89 -11.41
CA LEU A 248 -10.40 -10.51 -11.09
C LEU A 248 -11.29 -10.43 -12.34
N ARG A 249 -10.78 -9.88 -13.45
CA ARG A 249 -11.49 -9.81 -14.74
C ARG A 249 -11.75 -11.19 -15.32
N MET A 250 -10.74 -12.08 -15.32
CA MET A 250 -10.91 -13.48 -15.72
C MET A 250 -12.02 -14.16 -14.90
N LEU A 251 -12.01 -13.99 -13.58
CA LEU A 251 -13.05 -14.56 -12.71
C LEU A 251 -14.44 -13.95 -12.94
N GLU A 252 -14.52 -12.63 -13.20
CA GLU A 252 -15.76 -11.94 -13.56
C GLU A 252 -16.39 -12.43 -14.85
N ASP A 253 -15.57 -12.77 -15.84
CA ASP A 253 -16.04 -13.28 -17.13
C ASP A 253 -16.16 -14.81 -17.15
N ARG A 254 -15.90 -15.47 -16.01
CA ARG A 254 -15.87 -16.95 -15.88
C ARG A 254 -14.89 -17.61 -16.85
N PHE A 255 -13.78 -16.92 -17.13
CA PHE A 255 -12.66 -17.47 -17.89
C PHE A 255 -12.06 -18.66 -17.13
N PRO A 256 -11.75 -19.77 -17.81
CA PRO A 256 -11.33 -20.99 -17.13
C PRO A 256 -9.97 -20.81 -16.45
N VAL A 257 -9.98 -20.86 -15.12
CA VAL A 257 -8.78 -20.95 -14.28
C VAL A 257 -8.94 -22.13 -13.32
N THR A 258 -7.86 -22.89 -13.10
CA THR A 258 -7.88 -24.04 -12.19
C THR A 258 -8.06 -23.53 -10.76
N SER A 259 -9.13 -23.96 -10.10
CA SER A 259 -9.33 -23.73 -8.67
C SER A 259 -8.49 -24.74 -7.88
N LEU A 260 -7.72 -24.26 -6.91
CA LEU A 260 -6.95 -25.08 -6.00
C LEU A 260 -7.46 -24.86 -4.57
N ASP A 261 -7.86 -25.95 -3.90
CA ASP A 261 -8.24 -25.90 -2.50
C ASP A 261 -7.02 -26.24 -1.65
N ILE A 262 -6.34 -25.21 -1.12
CA ILE A 262 -5.11 -25.35 -0.33
C ILE A 262 -5.43 -25.89 1.07
N VAL A 263 -4.72 -26.94 1.51
CA VAL A 263 -4.93 -27.57 2.84
C VAL A 263 -4.70 -26.57 3.97
N SER A 264 -3.60 -25.82 3.92
CA SER A 264 -3.27 -24.80 4.92
C SER A 264 -2.66 -23.56 4.26
N VAL A 265 -3.47 -22.51 4.10
CA VAL A 265 -3.03 -21.22 3.57
C VAL A 265 -1.87 -20.62 4.36
N PRO A 266 -1.89 -20.58 5.71
CA PRO A 266 -0.76 -20.05 6.48
C PRO A 266 0.53 -20.84 6.30
N ALA A 267 0.44 -22.18 6.23
CA ALA A 267 1.62 -23.01 6.00
C ALA A 267 2.19 -22.80 4.59
N ALA A 268 1.32 -22.73 3.58
CA ALA A 268 1.72 -22.44 2.20
C ALA A 268 2.41 -21.06 2.10
N LEU A 269 1.83 -20.01 2.70
CA LEU A 269 2.41 -18.67 2.69
C LEU A 269 3.85 -18.66 3.24
N ARG A 270 4.08 -19.28 4.39
CA ARG A 270 5.41 -19.36 5.02
C ARG A 270 6.38 -20.22 4.21
N ALA A 271 5.95 -21.40 3.77
CA ALA A 271 6.80 -22.28 2.96
C ALA A 271 7.28 -21.59 1.68
N ILE A 272 6.37 -20.90 0.99
CA ILE A 272 6.69 -20.16 -0.23
C ILE A 272 7.61 -18.97 0.06
N SER A 273 7.31 -18.16 1.08
CA SER A 273 8.07 -16.93 1.36
C SER A 273 9.55 -17.22 1.62
N HIS A 274 9.83 -18.28 2.38
CA HIS A 274 11.19 -18.61 2.84
C HIS A 274 12.00 -19.45 1.86
N ASP A 275 11.41 -19.87 0.74
CA ASP A 275 12.12 -20.59 -0.32
C ASP A 275 12.30 -19.73 -1.58
N LEU A 276 13.44 -19.04 -1.67
CA LEU A 276 13.78 -18.24 -2.84
C LEU A 276 14.03 -19.07 -4.11
N THR A 277 14.13 -20.40 -4.03
CA THR A 277 14.27 -21.26 -5.22
C THR A 277 12.94 -21.49 -5.94
N GLY A 278 11.81 -21.19 -5.28
CA GLY A 278 10.47 -21.41 -5.83
C GLY A 278 10.09 -22.89 -5.95
N THR A 279 10.82 -23.80 -5.29
CA THR A 279 10.62 -25.25 -5.35
C THR A 279 9.77 -25.80 -4.20
N ALA A 280 9.53 -25.00 -3.16
CA ALA A 280 8.69 -25.34 -2.03
C ALA A 280 7.28 -25.69 -2.50
N THR A 281 6.83 -26.87 -2.07
CA THR A 281 5.50 -27.38 -2.39
C THR A 281 4.52 -27.11 -1.27
N PHE A 282 3.25 -26.89 -1.61
CA PHE A 282 2.13 -26.95 -0.69
C PHE A 282 1.08 -27.96 -1.18
N GLU A 283 0.35 -28.54 -0.24
CA GLU A 283 -0.64 -29.58 -0.49
C GLU A 283 -2.04 -28.97 -0.73
N THR A 284 -2.78 -29.57 -1.67
CA THR A 284 -4.20 -29.32 -1.91
C THR A 284 -5.06 -30.45 -1.36
N THR A 285 -6.35 -30.19 -1.11
CA THR A 285 -7.27 -31.15 -0.48
C THR A 285 -7.48 -32.45 -1.27
N ASP A 286 -7.12 -32.47 -2.55
CA ASP A 286 -7.07 -33.67 -3.40
C ASP A 286 -5.77 -34.49 -3.26
N GLY A 287 -4.89 -34.12 -2.33
CA GLY A 287 -3.60 -34.77 -2.04
C GLY A 287 -2.47 -34.42 -3.02
N LYS A 288 -2.72 -33.53 -3.99
CA LYS A 288 -1.69 -33.07 -4.92
C LYS A 288 -0.81 -31.99 -4.29
N HIS A 289 0.37 -31.84 -4.87
CA HIS A 289 1.38 -30.88 -4.43
C HIS A 289 1.71 -29.93 -5.58
N TYR A 290 1.76 -28.64 -5.27
CA TYR A 290 2.06 -27.59 -6.25
C TYR A 290 3.14 -26.66 -5.71
N THR A 291 3.94 -26.09 -6.62
CA THR A 291 4.86 -24.99 -6.29
C THR A 291 4.23 -23.64 -6.62
N ALA A 292 4.69 -22.58 -5.97
CA ALA A 292 4.24 -21.22 -6.30
C ALA A 292 4.51 -20.86 -7.77
N LEU A 293 5.65 -21.30 -8.32
CA LEU A 293 5.98 -21.15 -9.73
C LEU A 293 4.92 -21.81 -10.64
N SER A 294 4.56 -23.07 -10.37
CA SER A 294 3.59 -23.80 -11.21
C SER A 294 2.21 -23.12 -11.25
N VAL A 295 1.76 -22.60 -10.10
CA VAL A 295 0.48 -21.90 -10.00
C VAL A 295 0.54 -20.55 -10.70
N GLN A 296 1.61 -19.76 -10.51
CA GLN A 296 1.74 -18.46 -11.15
C GLN A 296 1.93 -18.56 -12.67
N ARG A 297 2.61 -19.60 -13.17
CA ARG A 297 2.66 -19.93 -14.61
C ARG A 297 1.27 -20.17 -15.17
N HIS A 298 0.46 -20.99 -14.50
CA HIS A 298 -0.92 -21.25 -14.90
C HIS A 298 -1.75 -19.96 -15.01
N TYR A 299 -1.68 -19.07 -14.00
CA TYR A 299 -2.38 -17.78 -14.06
C TYR A 299 -1.85 -16.85 -15.14
N LEU A 300 -0.53 -16.81 -15.35
CA LEU A 300 0.08 -15.99 -16.41
C LEU A 300 -0.37 -16.45 -17.80
N ASP A 301 -0.38 -17.76 -18.05
CA ASP A 301 -0.83 -18.32 -19.33
C ASP A 301 -2.31 -18.06 -19.55
N ALA A 302 -3.15 -18.23 -18.53
CA ALA A 302 -4.57 -17.87 -18.58
C ALA A 302 -4.75 -16.36 -18.85
N ALA A 303 -3.99 -15.49 -18.18
CA ALA A 303 -4.07 -14.05 -18.37
C ALA A 303 -3.66 -13.64 -19.79
N ARG A 304 -2.63 -14.27 -20.37
CA ARG A 304 -2.22 -14.05 -21.76
C ARG A 304 -3.30 -14.47 -22.75
N GLN A 305 -3.90 -15.65 -22.56
CA GLN A 305 -5.00 -16.13 -23.40
C GLN A 305 -6.22 -15.20 -23.30
N TYR A 306 -6.56 -14.76 -22.08
CA TYR A 306 -7.64 -13.80 -21.85
C TYR A 306 -7.37 -12.47 -22.56
N VAL A 307 -6.16 -11.90 -22.44
CA VAL A 307 -5.79 -10.66 -23.13
C VAL A 307 -5.75 -10.84 -24.64
N GLN A 308 -5.32 -12.00 -25.15
CA GLN A 308 -5.38 -12.30 -26.59
C GLN A 308 -6.83 -12.36 -27.11
N GLN A 309 -7.76 -12.88 -26.31
CA GLN A 309 -9.16 -13.03 -26.70
C GLN A 309 -9.97 -11.73 -26.57
N TYR A 310 -9.75 -10.97 -25.49
CA TYR A 310 -10.58 -9.81 -25.13
C TYR A 310 -9.87 -8.45 -25.27
N GLY A 311 -8.56 -8.46 -25.54
CA GLY A 311 -7.73 -7.26 -25.64
C GLY A 311 -7.18 -6.78 -24.29
N ALA A 312 -6.16 -5.92 -24.36
CA ALA A 312 -5.64 -5.22 -23.19
C ALA A 312 -6.63 -4.12 -22.74
N HIS A 313 -7.06 -4.15 -21.49
CA HIS A 313 -8.02 -3.20 -20.93
C HIS A 313 -7.38 -1.88 -20.47
N HIS A 314 -6.05 -1.80 -20.41
CA HIS A 314 -5.28 -0.57 -20.24
C HIS A 314 -3.86 -0.74 -20.77
N HIS A 315 -3.14 0.38 -20.95
CA HIS A 315 -1.82 0.39 -21.59
C HIS A 315 -0.71 -0.33 -20.79
N HIS A 316 -0.86 -0.50 -19.47
CA HIS A 316 0.10 -1.24 -18.64
C HIS A 316 0.00 -2.78 -18.69
N VAL A 317 -0.99 -3.35 -19.39
CA VAL A 317 -1.21 -4.82 -19.38
C VAL A 317 0.01 -5.56 -19.94
N GLU A 318 0.55 -5.11 -21.06
CA GLU A 318 1.70 -5.77 -21.69
C GLU A 318 2.94 -5.71 -20.79
N TYR A 319 3.20 -4.56 -20.18
CA TYR A 319 4.29 -4.39 -19.23
C TYR A 319 4.15 -5.31 -18.01
N ALA A 320 2.94 -5.43 -17.46
CA ALA A 320 2.68 -6.31 -16.32
C ALA A 320 2.88 -7.79 -16.67
N LEU A 321 2.41 -8.24 -17.83
CA LEU A 321 2.59 -9.63 -18.29
C LEU A 321 4.07 -9.96 -18.57
N ASP A 322 4.82 -9.02 -19.13
CA ASP A 322 6.27 -9.14 -19.31
C ASP A 322 7.02 -9.25 -17.98
N LEU A 323 6.78 -8.32 -17.05
CA LEU A 323 7.44 -8.33 -15.74
C LEU A 323 7.04 -9.56 -14.91
N TRP A 324 5.79 -10.02 -15.00
CA TRP A 324 5.34 -11.27 -14.40
C TRP A 324 6.15 -12.45 -14.92
N GLN A 325 6.25 -12.61 -16.24
CA GLN A 325 7.04 -13.66 -16.89
C GLN A 325 8.51 -13.63 -16.44
N ARG A 326 9.17 -12.47 -16.56
CA ARG A 326 10.57 -12.31 -16.19
C ARG A 326 10.82 -12.64 -14.73
N THR A 327 9.89 -12.30 -13.84
CA THR A 327 10.02 -12.62 -12.42
C THR A 327 9.96 -14.13 -12.17
N LEU A 328 9.05 -14.84 -12.85
CA LEU A 328 9.00 -16.31 -12.76
C LEU A 328 10.27 -16.97 -13.33
N ASP A 329 10.75 -16.50 -14.48
CA ASP A 329 11.97 -17.00 -15.12
C ASP A 329 13.21 -16.76 -14.24
N ALA A 330 13.29 -15.60 -13.60
CA ALA A 330 14.36 -15.22 -12.70
C ALA A 330 14.41 -16.11 -11.44
N ILE A 331 13.25 -16.45 -10.86
CA ILE A 331 13.17 -17.36 -9.72
C ILE A 331 13.58 -18.78 -10.12
N GLU A 332 13.06 -19.27 -11.24
CA GLU A 332 13.35 -20.62 -11.74
C GLU A 332 14.83 -20.83 -12.10
N SER A 333 15.46 -19.81 -12.70
CA SER A 333 16.89 -19.85 -13.07
C SER A 333 17.84 -19.52 -11.92
N GLY A 334 17.35 -18.81 -10.88
CA GLY A 334 18.18 -18.24 -9.82
C GLY A 334 18.97 -16.99 -10.22
N ASP A 335 18.78 -16.48 -11.44
CA ASP A 335 19.37 -15.21 -11.91
C ASP A 335 18.35 -14.07 -11.85
N TYR A 336 18.52 -13.17 -10.88
CA TYR A 336 17.62 -12.05 -10.66
C TYR A 336 17.97 -10.79 -11.46
N SER A 337 19.02 -10.83 -12.28
CA SER A 337 19.51 -9.66 -13.02
C SER A 337 18.45 -9.03 -13.94
N GLY A 338 17.51 -9.83 -14.44
CA GLY A 338 16.39 -9.37 -15.27
C GLY A 338 15.26 -8.66 -14.53
N ILE A 339 15.28 -8.60 -13.19
CA ILE A 339 14.22 -7.98 -12.36
C ILE A 339 14.75 -7.11 -11.21
N ASP A 340 16.07 -7.06 -11.02
CA ASP A 340 16.72 -6.40 -9.88
C ASP A 340 16.69 -4.85 -9.90
N THR A 341 15.93 -4.28 -10.83
CA THR A 341 15.60 -2.85 -10.91
C THR A 341 14.11 -2.55 -10.74
N GLU A 342 13.26 -3.58 -10.69
CA GLU A 342 11.80 -3.44 -10.74
C GLU A 342 11.08 -4.09 -9.56
N ILE A 343 11.58 -5.22 -9.05
CA ILE A 343 10.94 -6.01 -7.99
C ILE A 343 11.62 -5.76 -6.65
N ASP A 344 10.88 -5.26 -5.66
CA ASP A 344 11.43 -4.81 -4.36
C ASP A 344 12.32 -5.86 -3.67
N TRP A 345 11.86 -7.11 -3.53
CA TRP A 345 12.68 -8.15 -2.88
C TRP A 345 13.97 -8.41 -3.65
N ALA A 346 13.96 -8.31 -4.98
CA ALA A 346 15.15 -8.52 -5.82
C ALA A 346 16.12 -7.33 -5.75
N ILE A 347 15.59 -6.09 -5.83
CA ILE A 347 16.36 -4.85 -5.66
C ILE A 347 17.07 -4.87 -4.29
N LYS A 348 16.30 -5.13 -3.23
CA LYS A 348 16.83 -5.16 -1.87
C LYS A 348 17.82 -6.31 -1.70
N LYS A 349 17.52 -7.51 -2.18
CA LYS A 349 18.45 -8.65 -2.12
C LYS A 349 19.79 -8.33 -2.79
N LYS A 350 19.79 -7.76 -4.00
CA LYS A 350 21.01 -7.30 -4.69
C LYS A 350 21.84 -6.34 -3.85
N LEU A 351 21.18 -5.36 -3.23
CA LEU A 351 21.84 -4.40 -2.33
C LEU A 351 22.51 -5.11 -1.13
N LEU A 352 21.75 -5.96 -0.44
CA LEU A 352 22.24 -6.63 0.78
C LEU A 352 23.37 -7.62 0.44
N ASP A 353 23.20 -8.41 -0.62
CA ASP A 353 24.19 -9.39 -1.06
C ASP A 353 25.50 -8.72 -1.50
N ALA A 354 25.42 -7.61 -2.22
CA ALA A 354 26.59 -6.82 -2.60
C ALA A 354 27.32 -6.28 -1.35
N TYR A 355 26.58 -5.84 -0.32
CA TYR A 355 27.18 -5.39 0.93
C TYR A 355 27.87 -6.52 1.68
N ILE A 356 27.23 -7.68 1.79
CA ILE A 356 27.78 -8.89 2.41
C ILE A 356 29.04 -9.34 1.67
N ALA A 357 28.98 -9.44 0.34
CA ALA A 357 30.10 -9.86 -0.49
C ALA A 357 31.31 -8.93 -0.33
N ARG A 358 31.09 -7.60 -0.33
CA ARG A 358 32.16 -6.62 -0.12
C ARG A 358 32.79 -6.72 1.27
N ALA A 359 31.98 -6.90 2.33
CA ALA A 359 32.48 -7.07 3.68
C ALA A 359 33.32 -8.35 3.82
N ARG A 360 32.85 -9.47 3.25
CA ARG A 360 33.60 -10.74 3.21
C ARG A 360 34.91 -10.60 2.44
N ALA A 361 34.92 -9.92 1.30
CA ALA A 361 36.14 -9.65 0.54
C ALA A 361 37.15 -8.79 1.31
N ALA A 362 36.68 -7.94 2.24
CA ALA A 362 37.51 -7.17 3.16
C ALA A 362 37.91 -7.94 4.43
N GLY A 363 37.66 -9.25 4.51
CA GLY A 363 37.98 -10.10 5.66
C GLY A 363 37.05 -9.92 6.87
N GLN A 364 35.89 -9.28 6.70
CA GLN A 364 34.92 -9.08 7.77
C GLN A 364 33.82 -10.17 7.72
N PRO A 365 33.45 -10.76 8.87
CA PRO A 365 32.29 -11.65 8.90
C PRO A 365 31.03 -10.83 8.59
N ALA A 366 30.28 -11.27 7.58
CA ALA A 366 29.02 -10.66 7.19
C ALA A 366 28.06 -11.70 6.63
N ASP A 367 26.80 -11.56 6.99
CA ASP A 367 25.66 -12.39 6.60
C ASP A 367 24.35 -11.65 6.92
N TYR A 368 23.20 -12.30 6.74
CA TYR A 368 21.90 -11.71 7.09
C TYR A 368 21.68 -11.50 8.60
N ALA A 369 22.49 -12.09 9.48
CA ALA A 369 22.45 -11.83 10.92
C ALA A 369 23.24 -10.57 11.33
N SER A 370 24.00 -10.00 10.41
CA SER A 370 24.83 -8.83 10.68
C SER A 370 23.96 -7.60 10.95
N ALA A 371 24.25 -6.87 12.04
CA ALA A 371 23.46 -5.70 12.46
C ALA A 371 23.32 -4.64 11.36
N ARG A 372 24.38 -4.44 10.57
CA ARG A 372 24.39 -3.51 9.45
C ARG A 372 23.44 -3.93 8.31
N ILE A 373 23.29 -5.24 8.08
CA ILE A 373 22.37 -5.77 7.06
C ILE A 373 20.92 -5.56 7.49
N ARG A 374 20.60 -5.82 8.77
CA ARG A 374 19.28 -5.48 9.33
C ARG A 374 18.95 -3.99 9.23
N GLN A 375 19.94 -3.13 9.50
CA GLN A 375 19.75 -1.69 9.38
C GLN A 375 19.46 -1.28 7.92
N LEU A 376 20.16 -1.87 6.95
CA LEU A 376 19.90 -1.60 5.53
C LEU A 376 18.54 -2.13 5.07
N ASP A 377 18.11 -3.29 5.57
CA ASP A 377 16.77 -3.84 5.31
C ASP A 377 15.68 -2.85 5.74
N LEU A 378 15.78 -2.29 6.96
CA LEU A 378 14.84 -1.27 7.43
C LEU A 378 14.98 0.06 6.67
N ALA A 379 16.21 0.54 6.46
CA ALA A 379 16.47 1.83 5.80
C ALA A 379 16.11 1.85 4.30
N TYR A 380 15.93 0.68 3.68
CA TYR A 380 15.32 0.55 2.35
C TYR A 380 13.92 1.17 2.32
N HIS A 381 13.17 1.02 3.41
CA HIS A 381 11.76 1.42 3.48
C HIS A 381 11.51 2.81 4.05
N ASP A 382 12.57 3.53 4.43
CA ASP A 382 12.43 4.91 4.85
C ASP A 382 11.84 5.74 3.69
N ILE A 383 10.84 6.57 3.99
CA ILE A 383 10.14 7.36 2.97
C ILE A 383 10.81 8.70 2.70
N ASP A 384 11.74 9.13 3.56
CA ASP A 384 12.44 10.39 3.40
C ASP A 384 13.27 10.39 2.10
N PRO A 385 12.97 11.28 1.12
CA PRO A 385 13.67 11.29 -0.17
C PRO A 385 15.17 11.51 -0.06
N GLU A 386 15.67 12.23 0.95
CA GLU A 386 17.09 12.57 1.08
C GLU A 386 17.87 11.43 1.75
N ARG A 387 17.27 10.79 2.75
CA ARG A 387 17.93 9.79 3.62
C ARG A 387 17.71 8.34 3.19
N SER A 388 16.58 8.03 2.56
CA SER A 388 16.19 6.67 2.19
C SER A 388 17.21 5.97 1.30
N VAL A 389 17.48 4.70 1.61
CA VAL A 389 18.34 3.84 0.80
C VAL A 389 17.70 3.57 -0.56
N PHE A 390 16.38 3.32 -0.60
CA PHE A 390 15.67 3.13 -1.87
C PHE A 390 15.74 4.38 -2.74
N HIS A 391 15.51 5.58 -2.19
CA HIS A 391 15.62 6.80 -2.99
C HIS A 391 17.05 7.12 -3.43
N ALA A 392 18.06 6.70 -2.67
CA ALA A 392 19.44 6.77 -3.13
C ALA A 392 19.69 5.85 -4.34
N LEU A 393 19.07 4.67 -4.41
CA LEU A 393 19.13 3.79 -5.58
C LEU A 393 18.40 4.38 -6.79
N VAL A 394 17.21 4.97 -6.58
CA VAL A 394 16.47 5.69 -7.62
C VAL A 394 17.31 6.82 -8.23
N ARG A 395 17.95 7.66 -7.39
CA ARG A 395 18.82 8.76 -7.87
C ARG A 395 20.03 8.28 -8.69
N ARG A 396 20.48 7.05 -8.48
CA ARG A 396 21.59 6.44 -9.21
C ARG A 396 21.15 5.70 -10.48
N GLY A 397 19.86 5.71 -10.80
CA GLY A 397 19.30 4.96 -11.93
C GLY A 397 19.30 3.45 -11.73
N ALA A 398 19.40 2.97 -10.49
CA ALA A 398 19.40 1.54 -10.16
C ALA A 398 17.98 0.97 -9.95
N VAL A 399 16.95 1.80 -10.03
CA VAL A 399 15.54 1.41 -9.91
C VAL A 399 14.76 2.05 -11.06
N LYS A 400 13.92 1.26 -11.71
CA LYS A 400 13.05 1.71 -12.79
C LYS A 400 11.89 2.55 -12.25
N ARG A 401 11.56 3.63 -12.95
CA ARG A 401 10.35 4.43 -12.70
C ARG A 401 9.32 4.19 -13.80
N ILE A 402 8.05 4.28 -13.43
CA ILE A 402 6.89 4.24 -14.31
C ILE A 402 6.34 5.66 -14.49
N LEU A 403 6.20 6.39 -13.38
CA LEU A 403 5.57 7.70 -13.40
C LEU A 403 6.47 8.76 -14.05
N PRO A 404 5.87 9.73 -14.76
CA PRO A 404 6.59 10.92 -15.17
C PRO A 404 7.03 11.73 -13.95
N GLU A 405 8.09 12.52 -14.13
CA GLU A 405 8.58 13.41 -13.08
C GLU A 405 7.48 14.41 -12.65
N GLY A 406 7.36 14.64 -11.34
CA GLY A 406 6.36 15.55 -10.77
C GLY A 406 4.96 14.97 -10.60
N ALA A 407 4.64 13.79 -11.14
CA ALA A 407 3.30 13.19 -11.01
C ALA A 407 2.86 13.02 -9.54
N ALA A 408 3.74 12.48 -8.70
CA ALA A 408 3.46 12.30 -7.28
C ALA A 408 3.31 13.63 -6.52
N GLU A 409 4.10 14.65 -6.88
CA GLU A 409 4.00 15.97 -6.25
C GLU A 409 2.68 16.65 -6.62
N ALA A 410 2.25 16.55 -7.88
CA ALA A 410 0.94 17.03 -8.32
C ALA A 410 -0.21 16.31 -7.58
N ALA A 411 -0.10 14.98 -7.40
CA ALA A 411 -1.11 14.18 -6.71
C ALA A 411 -1.24 14.49 -5.20
N LYS A 412 -0.36 15.29 -4.59
CA LYS A 412 -0.56 15.81 -3.22
C LYS A 412 -1.73 16.78 -3.12
N THR A 413 -2.12 17.41 -4.23
CA THR A 413 -3.23 18.38 -4.26
C THR A 413 -4.28 18.08 -5.33
N GLN A 414 -3.92 17.34 -6.38
CA GLN A 414 -4.82 16.99 -7.47
C GLN A 414 -5.45 15.61 -7.23
N PRO A 415 -6.78 15.50 -7.19
CA PRO A 415 -7.47 14.22 -7.07
C PRO A 415 -7.51 13.46 -8.41
N PRO A 416 -7.66 12.12 -8.38
CA PRO A 416 -8.00 11.33 -9.56
C PRO A 416 -9.34 11.73 -10.19
N ASN A 417 -9.55 11.38 -11.46
CA ASN A 417 -10.80 11.68 -12.17
C ASN A 417 -11.92 10.67 -11.85
N THR A 418 -12.29 10.61 -10.57
CA THR A 418 -13.33 9.76 -9.99
C THR A 418 -14.20 10.62 -9.08
N ARG A 419 -15.02 10.02 -8.20
CA ARG A 419 -15.71 10.79 -7.15
C ARG A 419 -14.76 11.52 -6.20
N ALA A 420 -13.47 11.16 -6.16
CA ALA A 420 -12.46 11.92 -5.45
C ALA A 420 -12.39 13.38 -5.92
N LEU A 421 -12.69 13.64 -7.20
CA LEU A 421 -12.80 15.01 -7.72
C LEU A 421 -13.96 15.78 -7.08
N GLN A 422 -15.12 15.15 -6.90
CA GLN A 422 -16.25 15.76 -6.20
C GLN A 422 -15.87 16.11 -4.76
N ARG A 423 -15.25 15.16 -4.06
CA ARG A 423 -14.76 15.34 -2.68
C ARG A 423 -13.77 16.50 -2.59
N SER A 424 -12.80 16.55 -3.50
CA SER A 424 -11.80 17.61 -3.57
C SER A 424 -12.42 18.99 -3.78
N ARG A 425 -13.32 19.13 -4.77
CA ARG A 425 -14.00 20.39 -5.08
C ARG A 425 -14.80 20.89 -3.88
N PHE A 426 -15.53 19.99 -3.23
CA PHE A 426 -16.28 20.29 -2.01
C PHE A 426 -15.37 20.76 -0.86
N ILE A 427 -14.31 20.01 -0.55
CA ILE A 427 -13.37 20.34 0.54
C ILE A 427 -12.73 21.71 0.29
N ASN A 428 -12.20 21.93 -0.92
CA ASN A 428 -11.55 23.19 -1.27
C ASN A 428 -12.51 24.39 -1.17
N ALA A 429 -13.74 24.24 -1.66
CA ALA A 429 -14.75 25.30 -1.58
C ALA A 429 -15.18 25.58 -0.14
N ALA A 430 -15.34 24.54 0.68
CA ALA A 430 -15.74 24.70 2.08
C ALA A 430 -14.65 25.38 2.91
N VAL A 431 -13.38 24.99 2.70
CA VAL A 431 -12.21 25.65 3.33
C VAL A 431 -12.13 27.11 2.90
N ALA A 432 -12.28 27.41 1.60
CA ALA A 432 -12.24 28.78 1.10
C ALA A 432 -13.37 29.66 1.65
N ALA A 433 -14.54 29.07 1.91
CA ALA A 433 -15.68 29.75 2.54
C ALA A 433 -15.58 29.84 4.07
N GLY A 434 -14.60 29.19 4.71
CA GLY A 434 -14.49 29.10 6.17
C GLY A 434 -15.60 28.28 6.83
N GLU A 435 -16.25 27.39 6.07
CA GLU A 435 -17.38 26.58 6.54
C GLU A 435 -16.91 25.25 7.14
N GLN A 436 -17.57 24.82 8.20
CA GLN A 436 -17.30 23.51 8.81
C GLN A 436 -18.04 22.40 8.06
N PHE A 437 -17.36 21.29 7.86
CA PHE A 437 -17.88 20.16 7.10
C PHE A 437 -17.50 18.81 7.71
N THR A 438 -18.22 17.78 7.28
CA THR A 438 -17.96 16.37 7.58
C THR A 438 -17.97 15.61 6.26
N VAL A 439 -16.93 14.80 6.02
CA VAL A 439 -16.75 14.06 4.76
C VAL A 439 -16.39 12.61 5.08
N ASP A 440 -16.99 11.69 4.34
CA ASP A 440 -16.56 10.30 4.24
C ASP A 440 -16.43 9.88 2.76
N TRP A 441 -16.23 8.59 2.49
CA TRP A 441 -16.08 8.09 1.13
C TRP A 441 -17.33 8.31 0.25
N GLY A 442 -18.53 8.27 0.83
CA GLY A 442 -19.82 8.34 0.14
C GLY A 442 -20.71 9.55 0.51
N HIS A 443 -20.37 10.35 1.51
CA HIS A 443 -21.16 11.50 1.96
C HIS A 443 -20.31 12.74 2.16
N LEU A 444 -20.77 13.88 1.65
CA LEU A 444 -20.18 15.20 1.84
C LEU A 444 -21.22 16.11 2.48
N LYS A 445 -20.95 16.65 3.67
CA LYS A 445 -21.93 17.41 4.46
C LYS A 445 -21.36 18.72 4.96
N LEU A 446 -22.09 19.82 4.76
CA LEU A 446 -21.88 21.07 5.48
C LEU A 446 -22.57 20.98 6.84
N ASN A 447 -21.83 21.24 7.93
CA ASN A 447 -22.34 21.01 9.28
C ASN A 447 -23.50 21.96 9.64
N ALA A 448 -23.42 23.21 9.20
CA ALA A 448 -24.46 24.21 9.39
C ALA A 448 -25.67 24.03 8.46
N TYR A 449 -25.54 23.22 7.39
CA TYR A 449 -26.55 23.04 6.37
C TYR A 449 -26.77 21.54 6.05
N PRO A 450 -27.30 20.76 7.00
CA PRO A 450 -27.43 19.31 6.85
C PRO A 450 -28.32 18.89 5.68
N GLN A 451 -29.25 19.74 5.23
CA GLN A 451 -30.09 19.50 4.06
C GLN A 451 -29.31 19.46 2.73
N HIS A 452 -28.09 20.02 2.70
CA HIS A 452 -27.21 20.01 1.53
C HIS A 452 -26.19 18.85 1.57
N THR A 453 -26.58 17.71 2.16
CA THR A 453 -25.71 16.52 2.18
C THR A 453 -25.69 15.87 0.80
N LEU A 454 -24.49 15.76 0.21
CA LEU A 454 -24.24 15.09 -1.07
C LEU A 454 -23.98 13.61 -0.85
N VAL A 455 -24.56 12.75 -1.69
CA VAL A 455 -24.41 11.30 -1.62
C VAL A 455 -23.68 10.77 -2.87
N CYS A 456 -22.40 10.48 -2.73
CA CYS A 456 -21.48 10.07 -3.80
C CYS A 456 -21.41 8.53 -3.94
N LYS A 457 -22.54 7.90 -4.30
CA LYS A 457 -22.64 6.42 -4.41
C LYS A 457 -22.01 5.83 -5.66
N ASP A 458 -21.89 6.61 -6.73
CA ASP A 458 -21.20 6.19 -7.94
C ASP A 458 -19.72 6.59 -7.84
N PRO A 459 -18.79 5.64 -7.69
CA PRO A 459 -17.38 5.97 -7.54
C PRO A 459 -16.75 6.46 -8.85
N PHE A 460 -17.41 6.27 -10.00
CA PHE A 460 -16.94 6.75 -11.30
C PHE A 460 -17.39 8.19 -11.61
N ALA A 461 -18.42 8.70 -10.93
CA ALA A 461 -18.95 10.02 -11.19
C ALA A 461 -17.98 11.13 -10.74
N THR A 462 -17.75 12.12 -11.60
CA THR A 462 -16.80 13.22 -11.36
C THR A 462 -17.47 14.54 -10.96
N GLY A 463 -18.80 14.59 -11.02
CA GLY A 463 -19.65 15.72 -10.65
C GLY A 463 -21.11 15.29 -10.47
N SER A 464 -21.94 16.19 -9.93
CA SER A 464 -23.39 16.05 -9.85
C SER A 464 -24.04 17.44 -9.82
N GLU A 465 -25.32 17.56 -10.15
CA GLU A 465 -26.05 18.84 -10.08
C GLU A 465 -26.08 19.37 -8.64
N GLU A 466 -26.31 18.49 -7.66
CA GLU A 466 -26.33 18.85 -6.25
C GLU A 466 -24.97 19.38 -5.77
N LEU A 467 -23.87 18.84 -6.31
CA LEU A 467 -22.54 19.38 -6.03
C LEU A 467 -22.42 20.81 -6.54
N GLU A 468 -22.85 21.11 -7.76
CA GLU A 468 -22.77 22.46 -8.33
C GLU A 468 -23.60 23.48 -7.53
N ASP A 469 -24.76 23.07 -7.02
CA ASP A 469 -25.59 23.90 -6.14
C ASP A 469 -24.85 24.25 -4.84
N VAL A 470 -24.21 23.25 -4.21
CA VAL A 470 -23.43 23.44 -2.98
C VAL A 470 -22.20 24.31 -3.24
N LEU A 471 -21.51 24.11 -4.36
CA LEU A 471 -20.37 24.95 -4.73
C LEU A 471 -20.78 26.40 -4.98
N SER A 472 -21.95 26.62 -5.59
CA SER A 472 -22.51 27.95 -5.80
C SER A 472 -22.86 28.64 -4.47
N LEU A 473 -23.45 27.91 -3.52
CA LEU A 473 -23.69 28.38 -2.16
C LEU A 473 -22.38 28.79 -1.47
N LEU A 474 -21.36 27.92 -1.49
CA LEU A 474 -20.07 28.19 -0.86
C LEU A 474 -19.34 29.38 -1.50
N ALA A 475 -19.40 29.52 -2.83
CA ALA A 475 -18.81 30.64 -3.54
C ALA A 475 -19.45 31.99 -3.14
N SER A 476 -20.77 32.02 -2.94
CA SER A 476 -21.44 33.23 -2.45
C SER A 476 -21.01 33.63 -1.04
N LYS A 477 -20.84 32.64 -0.15
CA LYS A 477 -20.35 32.85 1.22
C LYS A 477 -18.90 33.29 1.28
N ALA A 478 -18.03 32.70 0.46
CA ALA A 478 -16.63 33.09 0.38
C ALA A 478 -16.48 34.58 0.01
N ARG A 479 -17.31 35.09 -0.92
CA ARG A 479 -17.36 36.52 -1.26
C ARG A 479 -17.79 37.38 -0.07
N GLN A 480 -18.86 37.00 0.63
CA GLN A 480 -19.33 37.72 1.82
C GLN A 480 -18.28 37.78 2.93
N HIS A 481 -17.55 36.68 3.16
CA HIS A 481 -16.46 36.63 4.13
C HIS A 481 -15.29 37.54 3.72
N GLN A 482 -14.92 37.58 2.44
CA GLN A 482 -13.88 38.48 1.94
C GLN A 482 -14.28 39.96 2.07
N GLU A 483 -15.52 40.31 1.72
CA GLU A 483 -16.07 41.67 1.87
C GLU A 483 -16.13 42.11 3.34
N ALA A 484 -16.47 41.20 4.26
CA ALA A 484 -16.48 41.48 5.69
C ALA A 484 -15.07 41.64 6.28
N ALA A 485 -14.07 40.94 5.74
CA ALA A 485 -12.67 41.04 6.17
C ALA A 485 -11.97 42.31 5.63
N PHE A 486 -12.39 42.82 4.47
CA PHE A 486 -11.85 44.01 3.82
C PHE A 486 -12.98 44.90 3.29
N PRO A 487 -13.66 45.67 4.17
CA PRO A 487 -14.70 46.59 3.72
C PRO A 487 -14.11 47.63 2.77
N PRO A 488 -14.83 48.04 1.71
CA PRO A 488 -14.36 49.07 0.79
C PRO A 488 -14.10 50.38 1.55
N PRO A 489 -13.07 51.16 1.16
CA PRO A 489 -12.80 52.45 1.79
C PRO A 489 -14.01 53.38 1.63
N CYS A 490 -14.48 53.93 2.75
CA CYS A 490 -15.59 54.88 2.82
C CYS A 490 -15.35 56.16 2.02
#